data_AF-A0A972ZNG1-F1
#
_entry.id   AF-A0A972ZNG1-F1
#
_cell.length_a   1.000
_cell.length_b   1.000
_cell.length_c   1.000
_cell.angle_alpha   90.00
_cell.angle_beta   90.00
_cell.angle_gamma   90.00
#
_symmetry.space_group_name_H-M   'P 1'
#
loop_
_entity.id
_entity.type
_entity.pdbx_description
1 polymer ?
#
loop_
_entity_poly.entity_id
_entity_poly.type
_entity_poly.pdbx_seq_one_letter_code
_entity_poly.pdbx_strand_id
1 'polypeptide(L)'
;AYGQHLADHDALDHRYVGEGLSADSAGFSLSIDAVEALRNHLGKPLSTPAFSEWLAAFFTGSTNEDIAQYSERDDTLSLAAFTEALQARAGLIKPADVKFALTPSPTPSSGSAYSLGFDRETFDINDAALAVILSLMKEDAVTTKDTPELLDHLDLLRTLYNHQALEFIDRAT
;
A
#
# COMPACT_ATOMS: atom_id res chain seq x y z
N ALA A 1 -14.09 2.01 -5.43
CA ALA A 1 -14.26 0.75 -6.20
C ALA A 1 -13.28 0.72 -7.36
N TYR A 2 -12.77 -0.44 -7.78
CA TYR A 2 -11.72 -0.55 -8.82
C TYR A 2 -12.13 0.06 -10.16
N GLY A 3 -13.41 -0.09 -10.55
CA GLY A 3 -13.93 0.53 -11.78
C GLY A 3 -13.84 2.06 -11.80
N GLN A 4 -14.00 2.72 -10.64
CA GLN A 4 -13.80 4.17 -10.54
C GLN A 4 -12.32 4.53 -10.63
N HIS A 5 -11.44 3.75 -10.00
CA HIS A 5 -10.00 3.95 -10.09
C HIS A 5 -9.48 3.82 -11.53
N LEU A 6 -10.00 2.85 -12.29
CA LEU A 6 -9.71 2.74 -13.73
C LEU A 6 -10.19 3.98 -14.48
N ALA A 7 -11.41 4.46 -14.24
CA ALA A 7 -11.96 5.65 -14.89
C ALA A 7 -11.20 6.95 -14.55
N ASP A 8 -10.61 7.04 -13.36
CA ASP A 8 -9.79 8.19 -12.95
C ASP A 8 -8.38 8.17 -13.57
N HIS A 9 -7.98 7.04 -14.19
CA HIS A 9 -6.68 6.84 -14.84
C HIS A 9 -6.89 6.40 -16.30
N ASP A 10 -7.13 7.36 -17.20
CA ASP A 10 -7.45 7.13 -18.63
C ASP A 10 -6.51 6.14 -19.36
N ALA A 11 -5.25 6.03 -18.94
CA ALA A 11 -4.29 5.06 -19.51
C ALA A 11 -4.61 3.59 -19.16
N LEU A 12 -5.35 3.37 -18.07
CA LEU A 12 -5.82 2.07 -17.58
C LEU A 12 -7.29 1.81 -17.96
N ASP A 13 -8.03 2.86 -18.32
CA ASP A 13 -9.41 2.79 -18.77
C ASP A 13 -9.54 2.27 -20.20
N HIS A 14 -9.55 0.95 -20.35
CA HIS A 14 -9.77 0.31 -21.64
C HIS A 14 -11.26 0.11 -21.99
N ARG A 15 -12.23 0.81 -21.38
CA ARG A 15 -13.69 0.65 -21.60
C ARG A 15 -14.06 -0.04 -22.94
N TYR A 16 -14.67 -1.22 -22.84
CA TYR A 16 -15.02 -2.08 -23.96
C TYR A 16 -15.76 -1.32 -25.09
N VAL A 17 -15.11 -1.19 -26.24
CA VAL A 17 -15.62 -0.45 -27.42
C VAL A 17 -16.41 -1.33 -28.41
N GLY A 18 -16.77 -2.56 -28.02
CA GLY A 18 -17.43 -3.51 -28.92
C GLY A 18 -16.48 -4.29 -29.83
N GLU A 19 -15.19 -4.36 -29.48
CA GLU A 19 -14.22 -5.18 -30.21
C GLU A 19 -14.57 -6.68 -30.10
N GLY A 20 -14.56 -7.40 -31.22
CA GLY A 20 -14.98 -8.80 -31.28
C GLY A 20 -16.48 -9.04 -31.43
N LEU A 21 -17.31 -7.98 -31.54
CA LEU A 21 -18.72 -8.12 -31.93
C LEU A 21 -18.80 -8.32 -33.44
N SER A 22 -19.36 -9.45 -33.87
CA SER A 22 -19.73 -9.70 -35.26
C SER A 22 -21.21 -9.34 -35.48
N ALA A 23 -21.69 -9.43 -36.72
CA ALA A 23 -23.11 -9.25 -37.03
C ALA A 23 -24.02 -10.23 -36.23
N ASP A 24 -23.47 -11.38 -35.81
CA ASP A 24 -24.17 -12.37 -34.98
C ASP A 24 -24.29 -11.94 -33.51
N SER A 25 -23.44 -11.01 -33.06
CA SER A 25 -23.46 -10.45 -31.70
C SER A 25 -24.43 -9.27 -31.54
N ALA A 26 -25.06 -8.82 -32.64
CA ALA A 26 -26.03 -7.71 -32.67
C ALA A 26 -27.50 -8.17 -32.51
N GLY A 27 -27.73 -9.48 -32.33
CA GLY A 27 -29.05 -10.09 -32.13
C GLY A 27 -29.46 -10.27 -30.65
N PHE A 28 -30.57 -10.99 -30.40
CA PHE A 28 -31.10 -11.28 -29.06
C PHE A 28 -30.21 -12.24 -28.24
N SER A 29 -29.22 -12.87 -28.87
CA SER A 29 -28.28 -13.83 -28.27
C SER A 29 -26.85 -13.33 -28.38
N LEU A 30 -26.11 -13.35 -27.27
CA LEU A 30 -24.68 -13.06 -27.25
C LEU A 30 -23.89 -14.27 -27.77
N SER A 31 -22.98 -14.04 -28.70
CA SER A 31 -22.05 -15.08 -29.15
C SER A 31 -21.10 -15.48 -28.01
N ILE A 32 -20.65 -16.75 -28.01
CA ILE A 32 -19.64 -17.24 -27.06
C ILE A 32 -18.39 -16.36 -27.12
N ASP A 33 -17.95 -16.00 -28.33
CA ASP A 33 -16.79 -15.14 -28.56
C ASP A 33 -16.95 -13.75 -27.93
N ALA A 34 -18.15 -13.16 -27.94
CA ALA A 34 -18.41 -11.86 -27.30
C ALA A 34 -18.37 -11.98 -25.78
N VAL A 35 -18.88 -13.09 -25.23
CA VAL A 35 -18.77 -13.40 -23.79
C VAL A 35 -17.31 -13.60 -23.38
N GLU A 36 -16.52 -14.32 -24.17
CA GLU A 36 -15.10 -14.52 -23.91
C GLU A 36 -14.29 -13.23 -24.05
N ALA A 37 -14.56 -12.42 -25.07
CA ALA A 37 -13.93 -11.11 -25.25
C ALA A 37 -14.18 -10.22 -24.04
N LEU A 38 -15.43 -10.15 -23.54
CA LEU A 38 -15.77 -9.37 -22.35
C LEU A 38 -15.09 -9.93 -21.09
N ARG A 39 -15.05 -11.25 -20.92
CA ARG A 39 -14.33 -11.88 -19.80
C ARG A 39 -12.85 -11.55 -19.82
N ASN A 40 -12.21 -11.64 -20.97
CA ASN A 40 -10.80 -11.28 -21.14
C ASN A 40 -10.58 -9.80 -20.87
N HIS A 41 -11.52 -8.96 -21.30
CA HIS A 41 -11.47 -7.52 -21.09
C HIS A 41 -11.54 -7.14 -19.60
N LEU A 42 -12.37 -7.83 -18.81
CA LEU A 42 -12.44 -7.65 -17.36
C LEU A 42 -11.28 -8.32 -16.63
N GLY A 43 -10.84 -9.49 -17.10
CA GLY A 43 -9.79 -10.29 -16.47
C GLY A 43 -8.39 -9.72 -16.65
N LYS A 44 -8.12 -9.09 -17.80
CA LYS A 44 -6.80 -8.54 -18.12
C LYS A 44 -6.37 -7.45 -17.12
N PRO A 45 -7.18 -6.41 -16.81
CA PRO A 45 -6.84 -5.43 -15.77
C PRO A 45 -6.62 -6.03 -14.38
N LEU A 46 -7.38 -7.07 -14.01
CA LEU A 46 -7.23 -7.75 -12.72
C LEU A 46 -5.93 -8.56 -12.60
N SER A 47 -5.33 -8.90 -13.74
CA SER A 47 -4.08 -9.67 -13.79
C SER A 47 -2.83 -8.77 -13.87
N THR A 48 -3.00 -7.45 -13.77
CA THR A 48 -1.88 -6.49 -13.82
C THR A 48 -1.37 -6.13 -12.43
N PRO A 49 -0.08 -5.74 -12.31
CA PRO A 49 0.48 -5.07 -11.13
C PRO A 49 -0.40 -4.01 -10.47
N ALA A 50 -1.00 -3.15 -11.29
CA ALA A 50 -1.81 -2.02 -10.85
C ALA A 50 -3.02 -2.45 -10.01
N PHE A 51 -3.54 -3.68 -10.21
CA PHE A 51 -4.62 -4.19 -9.38
C PHE A 51 -4.17 -4.47 -7.94
N SER A 52 -2.96 -5.03 -7.75
CA SER A 52 -2.40 -5.30 -6.41
C SER A 52 -2.12 -4.00 -5.67
N GLU A 53 -1.56 -3.00 -6.35
CA GLU A 53 -1.33 -1.66 -5.81
C GLU A 53 -2.65 -0.99 -5.40
N TRP A 54 -3.66 -1.03 -6.29
CA TRP A 54 -5.00 -0.54 -5.97
C TRP A 54 -5.61 -1.26 -4.76
N LEU A 55 -5.44 -2.58 -4.67
CA LEU A 55 -5.99 -3.38 -3.57
C LEU A 55 -5.35 -3.01 -2.24
N ALA A 56 -4.03 -2.84 -2.22
CA ALA A 56 -3.29 -2.37 -1.04
C ALA A 56 -3.81 -0.99 -0.61
N ALA A 57 -3.90 -0.03 -1.55
CA ALA A 57 -4.43 1.31 -1.29
C ALA A 57 -5.89 1.30 -0.81
N PHE A 58 -6.72 0.41 -1.37
CA PHE A 58 -8.12 0.27 -1.01
C PHE A 58 -8.32 -0.22 0.43
N PHE A 59 -7.53 -1.21 0.86
CA PHE A 59 -7.63 -1.75 2.23
C PHE A 59 -7.01 -0.86 3.29
N THR A 60 -6.04 -0.03 2.90
CA THR A 60 -5.33 0.87 3.83
C THR A 60 -6.00 2.23 3.98
N GLY A 61 -6.86 2.61 3.03
CA GLY A 61 -7.68 3.80 3.16
C GLY A 61 -8.54 3.77 4.42
N SER A 62 -8.53 4.87 5.18
CA SER A 62 -9.44 5.06 6.30
C SER A 62 -10.89 4.93 5.81
N THR A 63 -11.67 4.10 6.49
CA THR A 63 -13.12 3.96 6.26
C THR A 63 -13.93 4.91 7.15
N ASN A 64 -13.26 5.73 7.96
CA ASN A 64 -13.90 6.56 8.96
C ASN A 64 -13.75 8.04 8.56
N GLU A 65 -14.88 8.71 8.29
CA GLU A 65 -14.92 10.12 7.89
C GLU A 65 -14.42 11.07 9.00
N ASP A 66 -14.41 10.59 10.26
CA ASP A 66 -13.92 11.32 11.44
C ASP A 66 -12.40 11.24 11.63
N ILE A 67 -11.70 10.37 10.88
CA ILE A 67 -10.23 10.38 10.86
C ILE A 67 -9.83 11.46 9.86
N ALA A 68 -9.08 12.46 10.34
CA ALA A 68 -8.62 13.59 9.54
C ALA A 68 -8.04 13.08 8.21
N GLN A 69 -8.33 13.81 7.11
CA GLN A 69 -7.71 13.51 5.82
C GLN A 69 -6.20 13.41 6.00
N TYR A 70 -5.64 12.35 5.41
CA TYR A 70 -4.21 12.13 5.28
C TYR A 70 -3.45 13.43 5.06
N SER A 71 -2.46 13.68 5.91
CA SER A 71 -1.46 14.72 5.72
C SER A 71 -0.15 14.27 6.33
N GLU A 72 0.96 14.70 5.76
CA GLU A 72 2.24 14.63 6.46
C GLU A 72 2.15 15.40 7.77
N ARG A 73 2.93 14.98 8.77
CA ARG A 73 3.09 15.77 10.01
C ARG A 73 3.58 17.17 9.65
N ASP A 74 2.97 18.19 10.26
CA ASP A 74 3.41 19.58 10.11
C ASP A 74 4.92 19.73 10.45
N ASP A 75 5.36 19.02 11.49
CA ASP A 75 6.75 18.97 11.93
C ASP A 75 7.41 17.65 11.51
N THR A 76 7.71 17.50 10.23
CA THR A 76 8.48 16.33 9.73
C THR A 76 9.89 16.29 10.34
N LEU A 77 10.34 15.09 10.70
CA LEU A 77 11.70 14.90 11.21
C LEU A 77 12.69 14.64 10.07
N SER A 78 13.87 15.26 10.18
CA SER A 78 15.04 14.88 9.40
C SER A 78 15.57 13.51 9.85
N LEU A 79 16.42 12.86 9.04
CA LEU A 79 17.02 11.58 9.41
C LEU A 79 17.78 11.64 10.74
N ALA A 80 18.55 12.70 10.95
CA ALA A 80 19.32 12.91 12.18
C ALA A 80 18.40 13.06 13.40
N ALA A 81 17.37 13.91 13.29
CA ALA A 81 16.41 14.13 14.37
C ALA A 81 15.58 12.88 14.69
N PHE A 82 15.17 12.13 13.66
CA PHE A 82 14.46 10.85 13.82
C PHE A 82 15.34 9.81 14.53
N THR A 83 16.61 9.70 14.15
CA THR A 83 17.56 8.77 14.75
C THR A 83 17.78 9.11 16.24
N GLU A 84 17.97 10.39 16.56
CA GLU A 84 18.10 10.86 17.94
C GLU A 84 16.85 10.55 18.76
N ALA A 85 15.66 10.84 18.21
CA ALA A 85 14.39 10.55 18.85
C ALA A 85 14.20 9.05 19.10
N LEU A 86 14.50 8.19 18.11
CA LEU A 86 14.39 6.74 18.25
C LEU A 86 15.31 6.19 19.34
N GLN A 87 16.51 6.75 19.50
CA GLN A 87 17.45 6.36 20.55
C GLN A 87 17.03 6.85 21.94
N ALA A 88 16.41 8.04 22.01
CA ALA A 88 15.97 8.66 23.26
C ALA A 88 14.66 8.06 23.82
N ARG A 89 13.74 7.63 22.94
CA ARG A 89 12.38 7.18 23.30
C ARG A 89 12.33 5.70 23.68
N ALA A 90 11.14 5.21 24.07
CA ALA A 90 10.94 3.81 24.48
C ALA A 90 10.93 2.87 23.30
N GLY A 91 10.37 3.31 22.18
CA GLY A 91 10.27 2.54 20.95
C GLY A 91 9.40 3.24 19.93
N LEU A 92 9.21 2.55 18.82
CA LEU A 92 8.33 2.94 17.72
C LEU A 92 7.14 1.98 17.68
N ILE A 93 5.94 2.48 17.46
CA ILE A 93 4.71 1.68 17.39
C ILE A 93 3.92 2.06 16.13
N LYS A 94 3.22 1.06 15.55
CA LYS A 94 2.13 1.31 14.60
C LYS A 94 0.84 1.50 15.41
N PRO A 95 0.22 2.69 15.40
CA PRO A 95 -1.09 2.89 16.03
C PRO A 95 -2.13 1.87 15.54
N ALA A 96 -3.09 1.51 16.40
CA ALA A 96 -4.09 0.47 16.09
C ALA A 96 -5.07 0.88 14.98
N ASP A 97 -5.31 2.17 14.82
CA ASP A 97 -6.15 2.77 13.78
C ASP A 97 -5.44 2.86 12.42
N VAL A 98 -4.10 2.78 12.40
CA VAL A 98 -3.31 2.73 11.17
C VAL A 98 -3.36 1.34 10.55
N LYS A 99 -3.78 1.26 9.28
CA LYS A 99 -3.84 0.01 8.50
C LYS A 99 -2.64 -0.13 7.58
N PHE A 100 -1.93 -1.26 7.70
CA PHE A 100 -0.91 -1.70 6.74
C PHE A 100 -1.44 -2.85 5.90
N ALA A 101 -1.11 -2.82 4.60
CA ALA A 101 -1.33 -3.95 3.70
C ALA A 101 -0.02 -4.35 3.05
N LEU A 102 0.29 -5.64 3.03
CA LEU A 102 1.47 -6.17 2.35
C LEU A 102 1.02 -6.93 1.11
N THR A 103 1.58 -6.59 -0.04
CA THR A 103 1.40 -7.34 -1.28
C THR A 103 2.76 -7.77 -1.82
N PRO A 104 2.88 -8.92 -2.49
CA PRO A 104 4.08 -9.23 -3.26
C PRO A 104 4.36 -8.09 -4.25
N SER A 105 5.63 -7.69 -4.37
CA SER A 105 5.99 -6.63 -5.31
C SER A 105 5.70 -7.10 -6.74
N PRO A 106 4.99 -6.30 -7.55
CA PRO A 106 4.66 -6.69 -8.91
C PRO A 106 5.86 -6.67 -9.86
N THR A 107 6.87 -5.86 -9.55
CA THR A 107 8.15 -5.81 -10.26
C THR A 107 9.27 -6.05 -9.26
N PRO A 108 9.54 -7.32 -8.89
CA PRO A 108 10.61 -7.63 -7.97
C PRO A 108 11.94 -7.16 -8.59
N SER A 109 12.43 -6.02 -8.12
CA SER A 109 13.80 -5.60 -8.36
C SER A 109 14.73 -6.49 -7.52
N SER A 110 16.03 -6.43 -7.75
CA SER A 110 17.02 -7.30 -7.07
C SER A 110 17.16 -7.07 -5.56
N GLY A 111 16.15 -6.53 -4.89
CA GLY A 111 16.08 -6.30 -3.47
C GLY A 111 14.64 -6.16 -2.93
N SER A 112 13.65 -5.69 -3.69
CA SER A 112 12.29 -5.47 -3.19
C SER A 112 11.35 -6.63 -3.53
N ALA A 113 10.96 -7.42 -2.52
CA ALA A 113 10.07 -8.57 -2.68
C ALA A 113 8.61 -8.24 -2.38
N TYR A 114 8.35 -7.14 -1.66
CA TYR A 114 7.03 -6.75 -1.19
C TYR A 114 6.80 -5.25 -1.37
N SER A 115 5.53 -4.87 -1.48
CA SER A 115 5.07 -3.50 -1.41
C SER A 115 4.18 -3.33 -0.17
N LEU A 116 4.50 -2.34 0.64
CA LEU A 116 3.74 -1.94 1.83
C LEU A 116 2.78 -0.82 1.45
N GLY A 117 1.48 -1.07 1.55
CA GLY A 117 0.45 -0.06 1.47
C GLY A 117 0.17 0.58 2.82
N PHE A 118 0.03 1.89 2.84
CA PHE A 118 -0.48 2.68 3.97
C PHE A 118 -1.16 3.93 3.42
N ASP A 119 -2.37 4.22 3.91
CA ASP A 119 -3.19 5.38 3.52
C ASP A 119 -3.16 5.76 2.03
N ARG A 120 -3.39 4.75 1.17
CA ARG A 120 -3.40 4.85 -0.29
C ARG A 120 -2.04 5.10 -0.96
N GLU A 121 -0.97 5.20 -0.21
CA GLU A 121 0.40 5.17 -0.71
C GLU A 121 1.00 3.75 -0.63
N THR A 122 2.02 3.51 -1.44
CA THR A 122 2.73 2.22 -1.48
C THR A 122 4.24 2.44 -1.45
N PHE A 123 4.94 1.64 -0.64
CA PHE A 123 6.40 1.67 -0.48
C PHE A 123 6.99 0.30 -0.80
N ASP A 124 8.01 0.25 -1.66
CA ASP A 124 8.73 -0.99 -1.92
C ASP A 124 9.67 -1.33 -0.75
N ILE A 125 9.60 -2.58 -0.27
CA ILE A 125 10.39 -3.08 0.85
C ILE A 125 11.09 -4.40 0.50
N ASN A 126 12.28 -4.57 1.07
CA ASN A 126 13.06 -5.81 0.99
C ASN A 126 12.73 -6.75 2.14
N ASP A 127 13.27 -7.98 2.11
CA ASP A 127 13.01 -9.00 3.14
C ASP A 127 13.47 -8.56 4.56
N ALA A 128 14.54 -7.77 4.65
CA ALA A 128 15.03 -7.24 5.92
C ALA A 128 14.04 -6.23 6.51
N ALA A 129 13.56 -5.29 5.69
CA ALA A 129 12.54 -4.32 6.08
C ALA A 129 11.21 -5.01 6.40
N LEU A 130 10.85 -6.08 5.69
CA LEU A 130 9.65 -6.87 5.96
C LEU A 130 9.63 -7.40 7.39
N ALA A 131 10.74 -7.92 7.90
CA ALA A 131 10.81 -8.43 9.28
C ALA A 131 10.50 -7.32 10.31
N VAL A 132 10.99 -6.11 10.07
CA VAL A 132 10.69 -4.93 10.91
C VAL A 132 9.22 -4.55 10.81
N ILE A 133 8.65 -4.49 9.61
CA ILE A 133 7.23 -4.17 9.39
C ILE A 133 6.32 -5.20 10.07
N LEU A 134 6.64 -6.49 9.97
CA LEU A 134 5.87 -7.56 10.64
C LEU A 134 5.91 -7.45 12.17
N SER A 135 7.01 -6.96 12.74
CA SER A 135 7.08 -6.66 14.17
C SER A 135 6.17 -5.47 14.54
N LEU A 136 6.18 -4.40 13.75
CA LEU A 136 5.29 -3.24 13.95
C LEU A 136 3.80 -3.61 13.80
N MET A 137 3.47 -4.56 12.92
CA MET A 137 2.09 -5.05 12.73
C MET A 137 1.51 -5.79 13.94
N LYS A 138 2.33 -6.15 14.94
CA LYS A 138 1.83 -6.71 16.21
C LYS A 138 1.20 -5.66 17.12
N GLU A 139 1.32 -4.38 16.77
CA GLU A 139 0.80 -3.24 17.53
C GLU A 139 1.45 -3.10 18.93
N ASP A 140 2.61 -3.71 19.09
CA ASP A 140 3.48 -3.56 20.24
C ASP A 140 4.62 -2.58 19.95
N ALA A 141 5.17 -1.99 21.01
CA ALA A 141 6.34 -1.13 20.90
C ALA A 141 7.56 -1.92 20.41
N VAL A 142 8.15 -1.49 19.29
CA VAL A 142 9.40 -2.07 18.78
C VAL A 142 10.55 -1.17 19.19
N THR A 143 11.56 -1.76 19.86
CA THR A 143 12.69 -1.02 20.42
C THR A 143 13.99 -1.41 19.72
N THR A 144 15.00 -0.53 19.74
CA THR A 144 16.33 -0.83 19.20
C THR A 144 17.08 -1.90 20.00
N LYS A 145 16.59 -2.27 21.19
CA LYS A 145 17.15 -3.38 21.99
C LYS A 145 16.62 -4.74 21.53
N ASP A 146 15.31 -4.80 21.27
CA ASP A 146 14.62 -6.04 20.90
C ASP A 146 14.67 -6.29 19.39
N THR A 147 14.84 -5.23 18.60
CA THR A 147 14.95 -5.28 17.13
C THR A 147 16.03 -4.29 16.67
N PRO A 148 17.31 -4.64 16.78
CA PRO A 148 18.43 -3.80 16.33
C PRO A 148 18.35 -3.42 14.85
N GLU A 149 17.70 -4.24 14.03
CA GLU A 149 17.49 -4.07 12.59
C GLU A 149 16.70 -2.80 12.24
N LEU A 150 16.01 -2.19 13.21
CA LEU A 150 15.41 -0.86 13.05
C LEU A 150 16.43 0.17 12.53
N LEU A 151 17.69 0.07 12.97
CA LEU A 151 18.75 1.01 12.61
C LEU A 151 19.20 0.88 11.15
N ASP A 152 18.92 -0.25 10.51
CA ASP A 152 19.26 -0.48 9.10
C ASP A 152 18.18 0.07 8.16
N HIS A 153 17.02 0.47 8.70
CA HIS A 153 15.84 0.90 7.94
C HIS A 153 15.35 2.30 8.31
N LEU A 154 16.23 3.16 8.84
CA LEU A 154 15.89 4.50 9.35
C LEU A 154 15.19 5.39 8.32
N ASP A 155 15.57 5.35 7.05
CA ASP A 155 14.91 6.16 6.01
C ASP A 155 13.45 5.73 5.80
N LEU A 156 13.18 4.43 5.71
CA LEU A 156 11.81 3.91 5.59
C LEU A 156 10.98 4.26 6.82
N LEU A 157 11.53 4.01 8.02
CA LEU A 157 10.82 4.25 9.28
C LEU A 157 10.55 5.74 9.51
N ARG A 158 11.49 6.62 9.14
CA ARG A 158 11.29 8.08 9.18
C ARG A 158 10.19 8.50 8.22
N THR A 159 10.20 7.99 6.99
CA THR A 159 9.16 8.27 6.00
C THR A 159 7.80 7.88 6.57
N LEU A 160 7.64 6.62 7.02
CA LEU A 160 6.40 6.15 7.65
C LEU A 160 5.99 7.03 8.85
N TYR A 161 6.92 7.40 9.73
CA TYR A 161 6.63 8.30 10.85
C TYR A 161 6.13 9.68 10.40
N ASN A 162 6.79 10.29 9.42
CA ASN A 162 6.42 11.61 8.89
C ASN A 162 5.04 11.57 8.20
N HIS A 163 4.67 10.43 7.61
CA HIS A 163 3.35 10.17 7.05
C HIS A 163 2.32 9.70 8.09
N GLN A 164 2.61 9.86 9.39
CA GLN A 164 1.70 9.49 10.50
C GLN A 164 1.38 7.99 10.61
N ALA A 165 2.10 7.13 9.90
CA ALA A 165 1.94 5.68 10.00
C ALA A 165 2.50 5.10 11.31
N LEU A 166 3.42 5.83 11.95
CA LEU A 166 4.14 5.40 13.14
C LEU A 166 4.19 6.51 14.18
N GLU A 167 4.31 6.10 15.45
CA GLU A 167 4.44 6.98 16.61
C GLU A 167 5.59 6.54 17.51
N PHE A 168 6.18 7.51 18.21
CA PHE A 168 7.10 7.20 19.31
C PHE A 168 6.31 6.92 20.58
N ILE A 169 6.72 5.91 21.33
CA ILE A 169 6.27 5.72 22.69
C ILE A 169 7.25 6.41 23.63
N ASP A 170 6.71 7.20 24.55
CA ASP A 170 7.49 7.81 25.61
C ASP A 170 7.99 6.76 26.60
N ARG A 171 9.25 6.90 27.04
CA ARG A 171 9.70 6.13 28.20
C ARG A 171 8.87 6.60 29.38
N ALA A 172 8.14 5.67 30.01
CA ALA A 172 7.53 5.93 31.30
C ALA A 172 8.61 6.50 32.23
N THR A 173 8.40 7.75 32.66
CA THR A 173 9.24 8.45 33.64
C THR A 173 9.15 7.80 35.00
#